data_AF-A0A1Q2YWY1-F1
#
_entry.id   AF-A0A1Q2YWY1-F1
#
_cell.length_a   1.000
_cell.length_b   1.000
_cell.length_c   1.000
_cell.angle_alpha   90.00
_cell.angle_beta   90.00
_cell.angle_gamma   90.00
#
_symmetry.space_group_name_H-M   'P 1'
#
loop_
_entity.id
_entity.type
_entity.pdbx_description
1 polymer ?
#
loop_
_entity_poly.entity_id
_entity_poly.type
_entity_poly.pdbx_seq_one_letter_code
_entity_poly.pdbx_strand_id
1 'polypeptide(L)'
;MLRHRDGRREERTVARLQLCTGPAGGRHWLRHPAVAGLASAGLARLDPLELGLDTAPGSDAVLDRGGEPVPGLHAIGPCAPGGLWEITAVAEIRRQVAGLAERLAPSPCSPPAA
;
A
#
# COMPACT_ATOMS: atom_id res chain seq x y z
N MET A 1 -25.41 15.23 0.28
CA MET A 1 -25.34 16.06 1.50
C MET A 1 -23.90 16.45 1.75
N LEU A 2 -23.59 17.75 1.69
CA LEU A 2 -22.31 18.33 2.10
C LEU A 2 -22.41 18.68 3.58
N ARG A 3 -21.36 18.36 4.34
CA ARG A 3 -21.22 18.78 5.75
C ARG A 3 -20.11 19.81 5.83
N HIS A 4 -20.47 21.03 6.19
CA HIS A 4 -19.53 22.12 6.42
C HIS A 4 -18.85 21.94 7.79
N ARG A 5 -17.65 22.51 7.95
CA ARG A 5 -16.88 22.41 9.21
C ARG A 5 -17.60 23.02 10.41
N ASP A 6 -18.41 24.06 10.16
CA ASP A 6 -19.27 24.74 11.13
C ASP A 6 -20.51 23.92 11.55
N GLY A 7 -20.66 22.69 11.04
CA GLY A 7 -21.79 21.80 11.34
C GLY A 7 -23.00 22.01 10.43
N ARG A 8 -23.00 23.04 9.58
CA ARG A 8 -24.08 23.26 8.60
C ARG A 8 -24.13 22.10 7.61
N ARG A 9 -25.35 21.68 7.29
CA ARG A 9 -25.62 20.63 6.29
C ARG A 9 -26.26 21.27 5.07
N GLU A 10 -25.84 20.84 3.90
CA GLU A 10 -26.35 21.36 2.64
C GLU A 10 -26.68 20.21 1.69
N GLU A 11 -27.87 20.28 1.10
CA GLU A 11 -28.32 19.37 0.07
C GLU A 11 -28.45 20.13 -1.24
N ARG A 12 -27.90 19.55 -2.31
CA ARG A 12 -27.95 20.11 -3.65
C ARG A 12 -28.32 19.03 -4.65
N THR A 13 -29.33 19.32 -5.46
CA THR A 13 -29.62 18.54 -6.65
C THR A 13 -28.63 18.92 -7.74
N VAL A 14 -27.93 17.92 -8.29
CA VAL A 14 -26.94 18.10 -9.34
C VAL A 14 -27.20 17.10 -10.46
N ALA A 15 -26.85 17.45 -11.69
CA ALA A 15 -26.92 16.52 -12.81
C ALA A 15 -25.88 15.39 -12.71
N ARG A 16 -24.73 15.65 -12.04
CA ARG A 16 -23.63 14.69 -11.86
C ARG A 16 -22.81 15.03 -10.61
N LEU A 17 -22.27 14.00 -9.98
CA LEU A 17 -21.27 14.09 -8.91
C LEU A 17 -19.99 13.37 -9.35
N GLN A 18 -18.84 14.06 -9.30
CA GLN A 18 -17.52 13.47 -9.52
C GLN A 18 -16.74 13.52 -8.20
N LEU A 19 -16.30 12.37 -7.69
CA LEU A 19 -15.52 12.29 -6.46
C LEU A 19 -14.03 12.44 -6.81
N CYS A 20 -13.44 13.58 -6.49
CA CYS A 20 -12.01 13.88 -6.66
C CYS A 20 -11.25 13.79 -5.33
N THR A 21 -11.66 12.89 -4.44
CA THR A 21 -11.12 12.74 -3.07
C THR A 21 -9.80 11.95 -3.01
N GLY A 22 -9.17 11.70 -4.16
CA GLY A 22 -7.98 10.86 -4.26
C GLY A 22 -8.29 9.36 -4.29
N PRO A 23 -7.25 8.51 -4.18
CA PRO A 23 -7.41 7.06 -4.21
C PRO A 23 -8.33 6.59 -3.08
N ALA A 24 -9.15 5.59 -3.37
CA ALA A 24 -9.89 4.89 -2.34
C ALA A 24 -8.86 4.29 -1.36
N GLY A 25 -8.96 4.64 -0.07
CA GLY A 25 -7.98 4.25 0.96
C GLY A 25 -7.79 2.73 1.10
N GLY A 26 -7.05 2.29 2.11
CA GLY A 26 -6.52 0.93 2.25
C GLY A 26 -7.54 -0.20 2.03
N ARG A 27 -8.80 0.01 2.45
CA ARG A 27 -9.92 -0.92 2.24
C ARG A 27 -10.22 -1.24 0.77
N HIS A 28 -9.83 -0.38 -0.17
CA HIS A 28 -9.93 -0.67 -1.59
C HIS A 28 -9.10 -1.91 -1.96
N TRP A 29 -7.90 -2.05 -1.39
CA TRP A 29 -7.00 -3.17 -1.68
C TRP A 29 -7.56 -4.50 -1.18
N LEU A 30 -8.32 -4.50 -0.07
CA LEU A 30 -9.01 -5.70 0.43
C LEU A 30 -10.12 -6.20 -0.51
N ARG A 31 -10.49 -5.47 -1.56
CA ARG A 31 -11.41 -5.98 -2.60
C ARG A 31 -10.70 -6.87 -3.61
N HIS A 32 -9.36 -6.78 -3.70
CA HIS A 32 -8.58 -7.64 -4.56
C HIS A 32 -8.47 -9.04 -3.91
N PRO A 33 -8.88 -10.13 -4.58
CA PRO A 33 -8.95 -11.46 -3.96
C PRO A 33 -7.64 -11.94 -3.34
N ALA A 34 -6.50 -11.66 -3.98
CA ALA A 34 -5.20 -12.04 -3.44
C ALA A 34 -4.87 -11.31 -2.13
N VAL A 35 -5.18 -10.02 -2.03
CA VAL A 35 -4.92 -9.22 -0.84
C VAL A 35 -5.88 -9.60 0.28
N ALA A 36 -7.16 -9.83 -0.06
CA ALA A 36 -8.15 -10.37 0.87
C ALA A 36 -7.71 -11.73 1.44
N GLY A 37 -7.16 -12.61 0.58
CA GLY A 37 -6.60 -13.89 0.97
C GLY A 37 -5.45 -13.74 1.97
N LEU A 38 -4.46 -12.91 1.66
CA LEU A 38 -3.33 -12.61 2.55
C LEU A 38 -3.80 -12.07 3.90
N ALA A 39 -4.75 -11.12 3.89
CA ALA A 39 -5.31 -10.56 5.11
C ALA A 39 -6.06 -11.62 5.94
N SER A 40 -6.86 -12.48 5.29
CA SER A 40 -7.59 -13.55 5.97
C SER A 40 -6.66 -14.61 6.56
N ALA A 41 -5.52 -14.86 5.92
CA ALA A 41 -4.46 -15.74 6.41
C ALA A 41 -3.60 -15.10 7.51
N GLY A 42 -3.83 -13.81 7.84
CA GLY A 42 -3.03 -13.07 8.81
C GLY A 42 -1.64 -12.65 8.32
N LEU A 43 -1.36 -12.79 7.02
CA LEU A 43 -0.08 -12.44 6.37
C LEU A 43 -0.01 -10.97 5.93
N ALA A 44 -1.09 -10.22 6.10
CA ALA A 44 -1.12 -8.79 5.85
C ALA A 44 -2.20 -8.14 6.74
N ARG A 45 -2.02 -6.87 7.08
CA ARG A 45 -3.05 -6.04 7.71
C ARG A 45 -3.05 -4.65 7.09
N LEU A 46 -4.12 -3.88 7.35
CA LEU A 46 -4.09 -2.46 7.04
C LEU A 46 -3.30 -1.70 8.12
N ASP A 47 -2.66 -0.59 7.74
CA ASP A 47 -2.04 0.32 8.70
C ASP A 47 -3.10 0.91 9.67
N PRO A 48 -2.70 1.50 10.81
CA PRO A 48 -3.65 2.01 11.82
C PRO A 48 -4.61 3.10 11.33
N LEU A 49 -4.27 3.81 10.25
CA LEU A 49 -5.10 4.83 9.60
C LEU A 49 -5.90 4.27 8.42
N GLU A 50 -5.75 2.97 8.14
CA GLU A 50 -6.36 2.25 7.03
C GLU A 50 -6.10 2.91 5.67
N LEU A 51 -4.92 3.51 5.48
CA LEU A 51 -4.55 4.14 4.21
C LEU A 51 -4.05 3.12 3.19
N GLY A 52 -3.46 2.01 3.66
CA GLY A 52 -2.94 0.91 2.86
C GLY A 52 -2.62 -0.32 3.70
N LEU A 53 -1.91 -1.25 3.08
CA LEU A 53 -1.20 -2.33 3.76
C LEU A 53 -0.16 -1.76 4.71
N ASP A 54 -0.07 -2.37 5.89
CA ASP A 54 0.90 -2.00 6.90
C ASP A 54 2.28 -2.54 6.50
N THR A 55 3.29 -1.69 6.59
CA THR A 55 4.69 -2.05 6.32
C THR A 55 5.58 -1.63 7.47
N ALA A 56 6.71 -2.31 7.64
CA ALA A 56 7.70 -1.91 8.63
C ALA A 56 8.19 -0.48 8.31
N PRO A 57 8.35 0.39 9.32
CA PRO A 57 8.67 1.80 9.11
C PRO A 57 9.88 2.01 8.19
N GLY A 58 9.71 2.83 7.14
CA GLY A 58 10.78 3.12 6.18
C GLY A 58 11.17 1.96 5.27
N SER A 59 10.35 0.92 5.18
CA SER A 59 10.60 -0.25 4.33
C SER A 59 9.36 -0.70 3.57
N ASP A 60 9.59 -1.52 2.54
CA ASP A 60 8.56 -2.17 1.76
C ASP A 60 8.10 -3.51 2.36
N ALA A 61 8.64 -3.94 3.50
CA ALA A 61 8.31 -5.23 4.11
C ALA A 61 6.91 -5.19 4.74
N VAL A 62 6.03 -6.09 4.31
CA VAL A 62 4.64 -6.17 4.81
C VAL A 62 4.61 -6.77 6.21
N LEU A 63 3.79 -6.18 7.08
CA LEU A 63 3.57 -6.69 8.43
C LEU A 63 2.38 -7.66 8.47
N ASP A 64 2.59 -8.75 9.20
CA ASP A 64 1.54 -9.71 9.52
C ASP A 64 0.57 -9.15 10.58
N ARG A 65 -0.42 -9.95 10.99
CA ARG A 65 -1.38 -9.55 12.03
C ARG A 65 -0.70 -9.23 13.37
N GLY A 66 0.40 -9.91 13.70
CA GLY A 66 1.20 -9.70 14.90
C GLY A 66 2.09 -8.45 14.84
N GLY A 67 2.34 -7.91 13.65
CA GLY A 67 3.25 -6.79 13.43
C GLY A 67 4.66 -7.22 13.07
N GLU A 68 4.86 -8.49 12.74
CA GLU A 68 6.15 -9.02 12.30
C GLU A 68 6.27 -8.96 10.77
N PRO A 69 7.44 -8.61 10.22
CA PRO A 69 7.66 -8.64 8.78
C PRO A 69 7.49 -10.05 8.21
N VAL A 70 6.68 -10.18 7.16
CA VAL A 70 6.49 -11.46 6.46
C VAL A 70 7.64 -11.68 5.47
N PRO A 71 8.45 -12.75 5.62
CA PRO A 71 9.56 -13.01 4.72
C PRO A 71 9.12 -13.14 3.26
N GLY A 72 9.75 -12.37 2.37
CA GLY A 72 9.48 -12.40 0.93
C GLY A 72 8.21 -11.68 0.48
N LEU A 73 7.48 -11.04 1.40
CA LEU A 73 6.28 -10.25 1.06
C LEU A 73 6.59 -8.76 1.16
N HIS A 74 6.51 -8.07 0.01
CA HIS A 74 6.80 -6.65 -0.12
C HIS A 74 5.63 -5.90 -0.73
N ALA A 75 5.36 -4.69 -0.24
CA ALA A 75 4.36 -3.78 -0.81
C ALA A 75 5.06 -2.61 -1.52
N ILE A 76 4.65 -2.35 -2.75
CA ILE A 76 5.23 -1.32 -3.61
C ILE A 76 4.13 -0.41 -4.14
N GLY A 77 4.33 0.90 -4.07
CA GLY A 77 3.38 1.85 -4.65
C GLY A 77 2.17 2.14 -3.76
N PRO A 78 1.02 2.53 -4.36
CA PRO A 78 -0.13 3.08 -3.65
C PRO A 78 -0.87 2.07 -2.75
N CYS A 79 -0.40 0.81 -2.68
CA CYS A 79 -0.95 -0.18 -1.76
C CYS A 79 -0.45 -0.04 -0.32
N ALA A 80 0.60 0.75 -0.05
CA ALA A 80 1.14 0.95 1.30
C ALA A 80 1.51 2.42 1.63
N PRO A 81 0.62 3.41 1.41
CA PRO A 81 0.90 4.83 1.69
C PRO A 81 1.21 5.15 3.16
N GLY A 82 0.75 4.33 4.12
CA GLY A 82 0.99 4.57 5.55
C GLY A 82 2.47 4.49 5.93
N GLY A 83 3.18 3.45 5.48
CA GLY A 83 4.60 3.25 5.77
C GLY A 83 5.58 3.87 4.78
N LEU A 84 5.10 4.25 3.58
CA LEU A 84 5.96 4.66 2.45
C LEU A 84 5.75 6.10 1.96
N TRP A 85 4.96 6.94 2.65
CA TRP A 85 4.68 8.38 2.45
C TRP A 85 5.14 9.02 1.10
N GLU A 86 4.21 9.63 0.34
CA GLU A 86 4.41 10.14 -1.04
C GLU A 86 4.63 9.06 -2.12
N ILE A 87 4.17 7.84 -1.84
CA ILE A 87 4.34 6.63 -2.66
C ILE A 87 3.54 6.58 -3.98
N THR A 88 2.75 7.61 -4.30
CA THR A 88 1.89 7.59 -5.49
C THR A 88 2.60 8.01 -6.78
N ALA A 89 3.78 8.63 -6.68
CA ALA A 89 4.50 9.15 -7.84
C ALA A 89 5.29 8.04 -8.56
N VAL A 90 5.21 8.02 -9.90
CA VAL A 90 5.91 7.03 -10.74
C VAL A 90 7.42 7.02 -10.46
N ALA A 91 8.05 8.18 -10.24
CA ALA A 91 9.47 8.27 -9.95
C ALA A 91 9.84 7.55 -8.64
N GLU A 92 9.01 7.68 -7.61
CA GLU A 92 9.22 7.01 -6.32
C GLU A 92 9.11 5.50 -6.46
N ILE A 93 8.03 5.05 -7.09
CA ILE A 93 7.75 3.64 -7.33
C ILE A 93 8.93 2.99 -8.05
N ARG A 94 9.48 3.66 -9.06
CA ARG A 94 10.66 3.17 -9.80
C ARG A 94 11.88 2.98 -8.91
N ARG A 95 12.16 3.91 -7.98
CA ARG A 95 13.29 3.77 -7.04
C ARG A 95 13.09 2.60 -6.09
N GLN A 96 11.88 2.40 -5.60
CA GLN A 96 11.59 1.28 -4.71
C GLN A 96 11.72 -0.07 -5.41
N VAL A 97 11.18 -0.17 -6.63
CA VAL A 97 11.34 -1.38 -7.44
C VAL A 97 12.81 -1.65 -7.72
N ALA A 98 13.62 -0.63 -8.03
CA ALA A 98 15.05 -0.79 -8.25
C ALA A 98 15.76 -1.32 -6.98
N GLY A 99 15.52 -0.69 -5.83
CA GLY A 99 16.12 -1.13 -4.56
C GLY A 99 15.66 -2.54 -4.14
N LEU A 100 14.39 -2.89 -4.37
CA LEU A 100 13.89 -4.25 -4.13
C LEU A 100 14.55 -5.26 -5.07
N ALA A 101 14.66 -4.93 -6.36
CA ALA A 101 15.30 -5.79 -7.35
C ALA A 101 16.77 -6.09 -6.99
N GLU A 102 17.51 -5.09 -6.51
CA GLU A 102 18.89 -5.28 -6.01
C GLU A 102 18.96 -6.25 -4.83
N ARG A 103 18.00 -6.17 -3.89
CA ARG A 103 17.94 -7.10 -2.73
C ARG A 103 17.52 -8.52 -3.12
N LEU A 104 16.72 -8.66 -4.18
CA LEU A 104 16.25 -9.96 -4.68
C LEU A 104 17.22 -10.59 -5.68
N ALA A 105 18.18 -9.82 -6.21
CA ALA A 105 19.14 -10.33 -7.16
C ALA A 105 19.94 -11.48 -6.53
N PRO A 106 20.06 -12.63 -7.20
CA PRO A 106 20.94 -13.68 -6.72
C PRO A 106 22.37 -13.14 -6.67
N SER A 107 23.15 -13.58 -5.67
CA SER A 107 24.60 -13.38 -5.68
C SER A 107 25.12 -13.82 -7.06
N PRO A 108 26.02 -13.06 -7.71
CA PRO A 108 26.57 -13.46 -8.99
C PRO A 108 27.11 -14.88 -8.83
N CYS A 109 26.53 -15.81 -9.60
CA CYS A 109 26.99 -17.18 -9.64
C CYS A 109 28.45 -17.11 -10.11
N SER A 110 29.40 -17.39 -9.22
CA SER A 110 30.79 -17.56 -9.63
C SER A 110 30.82 -18.67 -10.69
N PRO A 111 31.46 -18.45 -11.84
CA PRO A 111 31.57 -19.50 -12.85
C PRO A 111 32.25 -20.73 -12.22
N PRO A 112 31.84 -21.96 -12.60
CA PRO A 112 32.51 -23.16 -12.11
C PRO A 112 34.00 -23.07 -12.48
N ALA A 113 34.86 -23.30 -11.48
CA ALA A 113 36.30 -23.40 -11.71
C ALA A 113 36.56 -24.48 -12.76
N ALA A 114 37.26 -24.10 -13.83
CA ALA A 114 37.68 -24.99 -14.91
C ALA A 114 38.73 -26.00 -14.43
#